data_AF-A0A1I7XWY1-F1
#
_entry.id   AF-A0A1I7XWY1-F1
#
_cell.length_a   1.000
_cell.length_b   1.000
_cell.length_c   1.000
_cell.angle_alpha   90.00
_cell.angle_beta   90.00
_cell.angle_gamma   90.00
#
_symmetry.space_group_name_H-M   'P 1'
#
loop_
_entity.id
_entity.type
_entity.pdbx_description
1 polymer ?
#
loop_
_entity_poly.entity_id
_entity_poly.type
_entity_poly.pdbx_seq_one_letter_code
_entity_poly.pdbx_strand_id
1 'polypeptide(L)'
;MSKTISSIDFDIDQQLIDTTWTRISQADNTIVPLLLRLDAPNRHLSFWGEEEFDRTVLSNYMEMLARYSNFSKGFESITLDFLPELSTFVIRLVEDMASAGRLRSFVACTDEPADLPVSFWNSFFLSNSFESVTADLLSIDVVLRVVAQWKQMDPHTLVPSKVVRIITAPPNTLVNAGMTPVPMESVETKVLKKIERNIGCSRITSLFCIDHPADPSRTIYIVRTVHVVFEKRSCFLFFD
;
A
#
# COMPACT_ATOMS: atom_id res chain seq x y z
N MET A 1 -1.54 -21.80 -21.53
CA MET A 1 -1.78 -20.54 -20.81
C MET A 1 -3.27 -20.35 -20.69
N SER A 2 -3.80 -20.27 -19.47
CA SER A 2 -5.23 -20.07 -19.24
C SER A 2 -5.56 -18.61 -19.50
N LYS A 3 -6.14 -18.29 -20.67
CA LYS A 3 -6.46 -16.89 -21.05
C LYS A 3 -7.61 -16.28 -20.24
N THR A 4 -8.15 -16.99 -19.25
CA THR A 4 -9.38 -16.62 -18.55
C THR A 4 -9.18 -16.14 -17.12
N ILE A 5 -7.98 -16.29 -16.54
CA ILE A 5 -7.72 -15.91 -15.14
C ILE A 5 -7.20 -14.46 -15.11
N SER A 6 -8.00 -13.54 -14.58
CA SER A 6 -7.66 -12.12 -14.47
C SER A 6 -6.97 -11.76 -13.15
N SER A 7 -7.18 -12.54 -12.09
CA SER A 7 -6.57 -12.33 -10.77
C SER A 7 -6.43 -13.65 -10.01
N ILE A 8 -5.52 -13.64 -9.03
CA ILE A 8 -5.40 -14.65 -7.98
C ILE A 8 -5.35 -13.90 -6.66
N ASP A 9 -6.31 -14.21 -5.78
CA ASP A 9 -6.38 -13.65 -4.44
C ASP A 9 -6.06 -14.77 -3.45
N PHE A 10 -5.11 -14.51 -2.56
CA PHE A 10 -4.68 -15.44 -1.52
C PHE A 10 -4.96 -14.79 -0.17
N ASP A 11 -6.10 -15.16 0.41
CA ASP A 11 -6.56 -14.61 1.68
C ASP A 11 -6.19 -15.55 2.84
N ILE A 12 -5.49 -14.99 3.83
CA ILE A 12 -5.19 -15.63 5.10
C ILE A 12 -6.17 -15.04 6.11
N ASP A 13 -7.20 -15.80 6.46
CA ASP A 13 -8.27 -15.36 7.35
C ASP A 13 -8.42 -16.35 8.53
N GLN A 14 -8.41 -15.84 9.75
CA GLN A 14 -8.57 -16.62 10.97
C GLN A 14 -9.99 -17.20 11.11
N GLN A 15 -11.02 -16.52 10.60
CA GLN A 15 -12.41 -16.97 10.72
C GLN A 15 -12.70 -18.22 9.87
N LEU A 16 -11.86 -18.49 8.86
CA LEU A 16 -12.01 -19.65 7.97
C LEU A 16 -11.48 -20.96 8.54
N ILE A 17 -10.90 -20.95 9.75
CA ILE A 17 -10.27 -22.13 10.37
C ILE A 17 -11.29 -23.22 10.73
N ASP A 18 -12.57 -22.86 10.92
CA ASP A 18 -13.56 -23.78 11.51
C ASP A 18 -14.44 -24.57 10.53
N THR A 19 -14.12 -24.64 9.23
CA THR A 19 -15.03 -25.30 8.28
C THR A 19 -14.34 -26.13 7.20
N THR A 20 -14.25 -27.45 7.37
CA THR A 20 -14.15 -28.45 6.28
C THR A 20 -13.04 -28.32 5.20
N TRP A 21 -12.10 -27.39 5.30
CA TRP A 21 -11.06 -27.16 4.29
C TRP A 21 -10.06 -28.31 4.24
N THR A 22 -9.76 -28.77 3.02
CA THR A 22 -8.68 -29.74 2.80
C THR A 22 -7.34 -29.00 2.87
N ARG A 23 -6.59 -29.21 3.96
CA ARG A 23 -5.23 -28.68 4.08
C ARG A 23 -4.36 -29.32 3.00
N ILE A 24 -3.65 -28.50 2.22
CA ILE A 24 -2.58 -28.97 1.33
C ILE A 24 -1.54 -29.64 2.25
N SER A 25 -1.51 -30.96 2.21
CA SER A 25 -0.63 -31.76 3.06
C SER A 25 0.80 -31.72 2.52
N GLN A 26 1.74 -32.22 3.31
CA GLN A 26 3.14 -32.35 2.86
C GLN A 26 3.30 -33.31 1.68
N ALA A 27 2.31 -34.16 1.40
CA ALA A 27 2.27 -35.02 0.21
C ALA A 27 1.84 -34.26 -1.06
N ASP A 28 1.26 -33.08 -0.93
CA ASP A 28 0.67 -32.29 -2.02
C ASP A 28 1.66 -31.28 -2.63
N ASN A 29 2.96 -31.64 -2.67
CA ASN A 29 4.02 -30.83 -3.29
C ASN A 29 3.80 -30.58 -4.80
N THR A 30 2.81 -31.25 -5.41
CA THR A 30 2.42 -31.05 -6.80
C THR A 30 1.51 -29.83 -6.99
N ILE A 31 0.76 -29.41 -5.96
CA ILE A 31 -0.24 -28.33 -6.08
C ILE A 31 0.43 -26.96 -6.19
N VAL A 32 1.45 -26.67 -5.37
CA VAL A 32 2.10 -25.35 -5.39
C VAL A 32 2.77 -25.02 -6.74
N PRO A 33 3.49 -25.94 -7.40
CA PRO A 33 3.96 -25.72 -8.77
C PRO A 33 2.84 -25.45 -9.77
N LEU A 34 1.64 -26.03 -9.58
CA LEU A 34 0.48 -25.74 -10.44
C LEU A 34 -0.05 -24.32 -10.19
N LEU A 35 -0.15 -23.89 -8.93
CA LEU A 35 -0.54 -22.53 -8.57
C LEU A 35 0.46 -21.49 -9.12
N LEU A 36 1.76 -21.76 -9.04
CA LEU A 36 2.80 -20.92 -9.61
C LEU A 36 2.68 -20.75 -11.13
N ARG A 37 2.20 -21.79 -11.83
CA ARG A 37 1.97 -21.80 -13.29
C ARG A 37 0.67 -21.12 -13.70
N LEU A 38 -0.21 -20.77 -12.76
CA LEU A 38 -1.37 -19.94 -13.05
C LEU A 38 -0.87 -18.53 -13.37
N ASP A 39 -0.66 -18.29 -14.65
CA ASP A 39 -0.30 -16.97 -15.17
C ASP A 39 -1.51 -16.06 -15.09
N ALA A 40 -1.56 -15.26 -14.02
CA ALA A 40 -2.60 -14.27 -13.78
C ALA A 40 -1.92 -12.90 -13.66
N PRO A 41 -2.44 -11.86 -14.34
CA PRO A 41 -1.79 -10.57 -14.39
C PRO A 41 -1.84 -9.84 -13.05
N ASN A 42 -2.79 -10.17 -12.18
CA ASN A 42 -2.92 -9.56 -10.85
C ASN A 42 -2.85 -10.66 -9.79
N ARG A 43 -2.01 -10.48 -8.78
CA ARG A 43 -1.87 -11.41 -7.66
C ARG A 43 -1.89 -10.63 -6.36
N HIS A 44 -2.87 -10.90 -5.52
CA HIS A 44 -3.11 -10.21 -4.26
C HIS A 44 -2.96 -11.16 -3.08
N LEU A 45 -2.19 -10.74 -2.06
CA LEU A 45 -2.00 -11.48 -0.83
C LEU A 45 -2.65 -10.69 0.31
N SER A 46 -3.65 -11.24 0.96
CA SER A 46 -4.32 -10.57 2.09
C SER A 46 -4.09 -11.32 3.37
N PHE A 47 -3.87 -10.59 4.45
CA PHE A 47 -3.89 -11.08 5.82
C PHE A 47 -5.04 -10.38 6.51
N TRP A 48 -6.02 -11.15 6.97
CA TRP A 48 -7.18 -10.70 7.72
C TRP A 48 -7.11 -11.37 9.10
N GLY A 49 -7.00 -10.54 10.14
CA GLY A 49 -6.93 -10.98 11.52
C GLY A 49 -7.97 -10.28 12.39
N GLU A 50 -8.26 -10.91 13.53
CA GLU A 50 -8.88 -10.21 14.66
C GLU A 50 -7.80 -9.82 15.69
N GLU A 51 -8.20 -9.06 16.71
CA GLU A 51 -7.31 -8.59 17.78
C GLU A 51 -6.52 -9.72 18.46
N GLU A 52 -7.15 -10.89 18.57
CA GLU A 52 -6.56 -12.08 19.17
C GLU A 52 -6.25 -13.13 18.09
N PHE A 53 -5.26 -12.83 17.24
CA PHE A 53 -4.78 -13.83 16.28
C PHE A 53 -4.12 -15.01 17.02
N ASP A 54 -4.65 -16.23 16.82
CA ASP A 54 -4.03 -17.43 17.39
C ASP A 54 -2.60 -17.58 16.84
N ARG A 55 -1.62 -17.40 17.73
CA ARG A 55 -0.19 -17.46 17.40
C ARG A 55 0.21 -18.77 16.71
N THR A 56 -0.45 -19.89 17.03
CA THR A 56 -0.20 -21.19 16.42
C THR A 56 -0.62 -21.19 14.95
N VAL A 57 -1.80 -20.64 14.68
CA VAL A 57 -2.32 -20.50 13.33
C VAL A 57 -1.42 -19.58 12.51
N LEU A 58 -1.03 -18.43 13.09
CA LEU A 58 -0.14 -17.48 12.42
C LEU A 58 1.17 -18.15 12.07
N SER A 59 1.77 -18.86 13.04
CA SER A 59 3.01 -19.61 12.84
C SER A 59 2.91 -20.62 11.70
N ASN A 60 1.80 -21.36 11.60
CA ASN A 60 1.56 -22.30 10.50
C ASN A 60 1.50 -21.60 9.12
N TYR A 61 0.84 -20.44 9.04
CA TYR A 61 0.80 -19.65 7.80
C TYR A 61 2.18 -19.11 7.45
N MET A 62 2.92 -18.60 8.43
CA MET A 62 4.29 -18.11 8.21
C MET A 62 5.21 -19.24 7.75
N GLU A 63 5.11 -20.43 8.34
CA GLU A 63 5.87 -21.61 7.89
C GLU A 63 5.53 -21.98 6.44
N MET A 64 4.24 -21.96 6.07
CA MET A 64 3.79 -22.21 4.71
C MET A 64 4.34 -21.16 3.73
N LEU A 65 4.24 -19.87 4.05
CA LEU A 65 4.75 -18.79 3.20
C LEU A 65 6.28 -18.84 3.08
N ALA A 66 7.00 -19.20 4.14
CA ALA A 66 8.45 -19.40 4.11
C ALA A 66 8.83 -20.58 3.20
N ARG A 67 8.12 -21.71 3.37
CA ARG A 67 8.32 -22.92 2.57
C ARG A 67 8.06 -22.67 1.08
N TYR A 68 7.06 -21.85 0.76
CA TYR A 68 6.68 -21.50 -0.60
C TYR A 68 7.03 -20.04 -0.93
N SER A 69 8.21 -19.59 -0.53
CA SER A 69 8.64 -18.19 -0.74
C SER A 69 8.61 -17.75 -2.20
N ASN A 70 8.89 -18.64 -3.16
CA ASN A 70 8.77 -18.31 -4.58
C ASN A 70 7.33 -18.00 -5.00
N PHE A 71 6.34 -18.56 -4.31
CA PHE A 71 4.93 -18.26 -4.52
C PHE A 71 4.58 -16.90 -3.95
N SER A 72 4.93 -16.63 -2.69
CA SER A 72 4.64 -15.36 -2.03
C SER A 72 5.38 -14.15 -2.66
N LYS A 73 6.60 -14.34 -3.18
CA LYS A 73 7.32 -13.31 -3.94
C LYS A 73 6.70 -12.99 -5.30
N GLY A 74 5.82 -13.87 -5.80
CA GLY A 74 5.13 -13.68 -7.06
C GLY A 74 3.92 -12.74 -6.97
N PHE A 75 3.55 -12.29 -5.77
CA PHE A 75 2.43 -11.37 -5.57
C PHE A 75 2.83 -9.93 -5.89
N GLU A 76 1.89 -9.17 -6.43
CA GLU A 76 2.11 -7.76 -6.79
C GLU A 76 1.41 -6.81 -5.83
N SER A 77 0.50 -7.32 -5.01
CA SER A 77 -0.24 -6.54 -4.04
C SER A 77 -0.34 -7.27 -2.71
N ILE A 78 -0.27 -6.53 -1.62
CA ILE A 78 -0.46 -7.08 -0.27
C ILE A 78 -1.43 -6.21 0.54
N THR A 79 -2.34 -6.84 1.26
CA THR A 79 -3.21 -6.21 2.27
C THR A 79 -2.93 -6.82 3.63
N LEU A 80 -2.71 -5.97 4.62
CA LEU A 80 -2.45 -6.34 6.01
C LEU A 80 -3.55 -5.69 6.85
N ASP A 81 -4.62 -6.43 7.11
CA ASP A 81 -5.70 -6.01 7.99
C ASP A 81 -5.51 -6.67 9.35
N PHE A 82 -5.24 -5.84 10.35
CA PHE A 82 -5.03 -6.23 11.73
C PHE A 82 -3.95 -7.32 11.95
N LEU A 83 -2.70 -6.88 12.14
CA LEU A 83 -1.63 -7.73 12.69
C LEU A 83 -0.98 -6.96 13.84
N PRO A 84 -1.28 -7.31 15.11
CA PRO A 84 -0.79 -6.56 16.27
C PRO A 84 0.74 -6.62 16.40
N GLU A 85 1.37 -7.55 15.70
CA GLU A 85 2.81 -7.56 15.47
C GLU A 85 2.99 -7.97 14.00
N LEU A 86 3.36 -7.03 13.13
CA LEU A 86 3.96 -7.43 11.85
C LEU A 86 5.20 -8.23 12.19
N SER A 87 5.04 -9.55 12.23
CA SER A 87 6.16 -10.43 12.53
C SER A 87 7.31 -10.06 11.60
N THR A 88 8.54 -10.18 12.08
CA THR A 88 9.75 -9.92 11.26
C THR A 88 9.67 -10.62 9.90
N PHE A 89 8.92 -11.73 9.81
CA PHE A 89 8.61 -12.39 8.55
C PHE A 89 7.79 -11.53 7.57
N VAL A 90 6.67 -10.93 7.97
CA VAL A 90 5.82 -10.13 7.06
C VAL A 90 6.60 -8.92 6.56
N ILE A 91 7.36 -8.26 7.44
CA ILE A 91 8.28 -7.19 7.06
C ILE A 91 9.26 -7.67 5.99
N ARG A 92 9.96 -8.80 6.23
CA ARG A 92 10.88 -9.38 5.26
C ARG A 92 10.21 -9.78 3.95
N LEU A 93 8.99 -10.28 3.99
CA LEU A 93 8.22 -10.63 2.81
C LEU A 93 7.94 -9.39 1.96
N VAL A 94 7.47 -8.31 2.59
CA VAL A 94 7.21 -7.03 1.93
C VAL A 94 8.51 -6.45 1.35
N GLU A 95 9.61 -6.49 2.11
CA GLU A 95 10.95 -6.09 1.65
C GLU A 95 11.42 -6.91 0.44
N ASP A 96 11.23 -8.24 0.47
CA ASP A 96 11.59 -9.14 -0.61
C ASP A 96 10.77 -8.86 -1.88
N MET A 97 9.45 -8.64 -1.73
CA MET A 97 8.56 -8.31 -2.86
C MET A 97 8.89 -6.94 -3.46
N ALA A 98 9.19 -5.95 -2.61
CA ALA A 98 9.62 -4.61 -3.03
C ALA A 98 10.98 -4.66 -3.73
N SER A 99 11.96 -5.37 -3.16
CA SER A 99 13.32 -5.51 -3.71
C SER A 99 13.33 -6.28 -5.04
N ALA A 100 12.39 -7.21 -5.22
CA ALA A 100 12.17 -7.88 -6.49
C ALA A 100 11.47 -7.01 -7.55
N GLY A 101 11.06 -5.79 -7.20
CA GLY A 101 10.30 -4.88 -8.07
C GLY A 101 8.90 -5.41 -8.42
N ARG A 102 8.35 -6.30 -7.58
CA ARG A 102 7.05 -6.93 -7.80
C ARG A 102 5.92 -6.22 -7.06
N LEU A 103 6.22 -5.69 -5.87
CA LEU A 103 5.22 -5.02 -5.05
C LEU A 103 4.80 -3.68 -5.68
N ARG A 104 3.55 -3.63 -6.15
CA ARG A 104 2.89 -2.47 -6.73
C ARG A 104 1.92 -1.81 -5.78
N SER A 105 1.19 -2.61 -5.00
CA SER A 105 0.23 -2.11 -4.02
C SER A 105 0.50 -2.65 -2.63
N PHE A 106 0.47 -1.76 -1.64
CA PHE A 106 0.57 -2.13 -0.23
C PHE A 106 -0.55 -1.47 0.56
N VAL A 107 -1.36 -2.27 1.24
CA VAL A 107 -2.42 -1.79 2.14
C VAL A 107 -2.11 -2.29 3.55
N ALA A 108 -2.07 -1.38 4.51
CA ALA A 108 -1.97 -1.71 5.93
C ALA A 108 -3.04 -0.95 6.71
N CYS A 109 -3.94 -1.71 7.31
CA CYS A 109 -5.02 -1.28 8.17
C CYS A 109 -4.71 -1.78 9.59
N THR A 110 -3.80 -1.11 10.28
CA THR A 110 -3.51 -1.37 11.69
C THR A 110 -3.59 -0.05 12.46
N ASP A 111 -3.87 -0.11 13.76
CA ASP A 111 -3.90 1.09 14.61
C ASP A 111 -2.48 1.53 15.04
N GLU A 112 -1.54 0.60 15.07
CA GLU A 112 -0.13 0.86 15.37
C GLU A 112 0.72 0.79 14.09
N PRO A 113 1.67 1.73 13.90
CA PRO A 113 2.48 1.77 12.71
C PRO A 113 3.29 0.48 12.55
N ALA A 114 3.20 -0.10 11.36
CA ALA A 114 4.18 -1.06 10.90
C ALA A 114 5.57 -0.50 11.21
N ASP A 115 6.35 -1.17 12.05
CA ASP A 115 7.76 -0.85 12.37
C ASP A 115 8.69 -1.09 11.17
N LEU A 116 8.22 -0.76 9.97
CA LEU A 116 9.02 -0.73 8.77
C LEU A 116 10.00 0.45 8.87
N PRO A 117 11.30 0.21 8.62
CA PRO A 117 12.30 1.27 8.67
C PRO A 117 11.90 2.44 7.76
N VAL A 118 12.13 3.67 8.19
CA VAL A 118 11.90 4.87 7.36
C VAL A 118 12.64 4.77 6.02
N SER A 119 13.80 4.12 6.00
CA SER A 119 14.55 3.85 4.77
C SER A 119 13.81 2.95 3.78
N PHE A 120 13.04 1.97 4.26
CA PHE A 120 12.19 1.11 3.43
C PHE A 120 11.12 1.96 2.73
N TRP A 121 10.40 2.79 3.48
CA TRP A 121 9.36 3.65 2.92
C TRP A 121 9.91 4.57 1.84
N ASN A 122 11.04 5.21 2.12
CA ASN A 122 11.71 6.10 1.18
C ASN A 122 12.09 5.40 -0.12
N SER A 123 12.71 4.22 -0.07
CA SER A 123 13.10 3.48 -1.27
C SER A 123 11.88 2.93 -2.01
N PHE A 124 10.88 2.46 -1.28
CA PHE A 124 9.68 1.85 -1.83
C PHE A 124 8.79 2.87 -2.54
N PHE A 125 8.50 4.03 -1.93
CA PHE A 125 7.66 5.08 -2.53
C PHE A 125 8.18 5.59 -3.86
N LEU A 126 9.50 5.78 -3.90
CA LEU A 126 10.20 6.36 -5.02
C LEU A 126 10.62 5.32 -6.07
N SER A 127 10.31 4.04 -5.83
CA SER A 127 10.58 2.95 -6.78
C SER A 127 9.65 3.01 -8.01
N ASN A 128 10.11 2.49 -9.15
CA ASN A 128 9.31 2.47 -10.37
C ASN A 128 8.20 1.42 -10.38
N SER A 129 8.33 0.36 -9.57
CA SER A 129 7.31 -0.70 -9.49
C SER A 129 6.10 -0.30 -8.66
N PHE A 130 6.26 0.68 -7.76
CA PHE A 130 5.23 1.06 -6.82
C PHE A 130 4.13 1.91 -7.49
N GLU A 131 2.87 1.52 -7.31
CA GLU A 131 1.70 2.22 -7.86
C GLU A 131 0.83 2.82 -6.74
N SER A 132 0.60 2.14 -5.62
CA SER A 132 -0.28 2.65 -4.55
C SER A 132 0.07 2.13 -3.17
N VAL A 133 -0.02 2.99 -2.16
CA VAL A 133 -0.04 2.59 -0.75
C VAL A 133 -1.29 3.14 -0.10
N THR A 134 -1.89 2.32 0.73
CA THR A 134 -2.88 2.74 1.70
C THR A 134 -2.38 2.29 3.06
N ALA A 135 -1.63 3.13 3.74
CA ALA A 135 -1.16 2.83 5.08
C ALA A 135 -1.69 3.89 6.02
N ASP A 136 -2.58 3.52 6.94
CA ASP A 136 -3.15 4.43 7.96
C ASP A 136 -2.12 4.90 9.00
N LEU A 137 -0.83 4.71 8.71
CA LEU A 137 0.27 4.62 9.66
C LEU A 137 1.46 5.51 9.32
N LEU A 138 1.51 6.07 8.12
CA LEU A 138 2.63 6.91 7.73
C LEU A 138 2.56 8.20 8.54
N SER A 139 3.54 8.35 9.42
CA SER A 139 3.74 9.60 10.15
C SER A 139 4.00 10.72 9.15
N ILE A 140 3.62 11.93 9.54
CA ILE A 140 3.88 13.12 8.73
C ILE A 140 5.39 13.26 8.44
N ASP A 141 6.26 12.82 9.34
CA ASP A 141 7.72 12.87 9.14
C ASP A 141 8.18 11.98 7.97
N VAL A 142 7.56 10.81 7.78
CA VAL A 142 7.86 9.95 6.62
C VAL A 142 7.44 10.67 5.34
N VAL A 143 6.26 11.30 5.32
CA VAL A 143 5.78 12.06 4.16
C VAL A 143 6.69 13.24 3.83
N LEU A 144 7.11 13.99 4.85
CA LEU A 144 8.02 15.12 4.67
C LEU A 144 9.38 14.66 4.11
N ARG A 145 9.88 13.49 4.55
CA ARG A 145 11.11 12.89 4.00
C ARG A 145 10.94 12.44 2.56
N VAL A 146 9.82 11.78 2.23
CA VAL A 146 9.50 11.38 0.85
C VAL A 146 9.42 12.60 -0.06
N VAL A 147 8.74 13.67 0.37
CA VAL A 147 8.67 14.94 -0.39
C VAL A 147 10.05 15.58 -0.54
N ALA A 148 10.87 15.59 0.51
CA ALA A 148 12.22 16.15 0.46
C ALA A 148 13.14 15.38 -0.51
N GLN A 149 13.03 14.05 -0.54
CA GLN A 149 13.76 13.20 -1.47
C GLN A 149 13.25 13.36 -2.90
N TRP A 150 11.93 13.36 -3.09
CA TRP A 150 11.30 13.59 -4.39
C TRP A 150 11.81 14.87 -5.05
N LYS A 151 11.91 15.98 -4.30
CA LYS A 151 12.47 17.26 -4.79
C LYS A 151 13.91 17.17 -5.33
N GLN A 152 14.68 16.16 -4.93
CA GLN A 152 16.07 15.97 -5.33
C GLN A 152 16.20 14.94 -6.47
N MET A 153 15.13 14.25 -6.84
CA MET A 153 15.13 13.23 -7.88
C MET A 153 14.89 13.84 -9.26
N ASP A 154 15.22 13.07 -10.30
CA ASP A 154 14.74 13.36 -11.64
C ASP A 154 13.21 13.07 -11.68
N PRO A 155 12.37 14.08 -11.92
CA PRO A 155 10.93 13.92 -11.84
C PRO A 155 10.36 13.06 -12.98
N HIS A 156 11.14 12.78 -14.04
CA HIS A 156 10.74 11.87 -15.11
C HIS A 156 10.93 10.38 -14.78
N THR A 157 11.63 10.07 -13.69
CA THR A 157 11.84 8.69 -13.25
C THR A 157 10.64 8.12 -12.51
N LEU A 158 9.85 8.97 -11.84
CA LEU A 158 8.71 8.52 -11.07
C LEU A 158 7.53 8.14 -11.98
N VAL A 159 6.96 6.97 -11.73
CA VAL A 159 5.69 6.57 -12.35
C VAL A 159 4.58 7.51 -11.84
N PRO A 160 3.81 8.14 -12.75
CA PRO A 160 2.74 9.06 -12.38
C PRO A 160 1.59 8.31 -11.72
N SER A 161 0.76 9.04 -10.97
CA SER A 161 -0.47 8.53 -10.32
C SER A 161 -0.24 7.67 -9.08
N LYS A 162 0.90 7.80 -8.42
CA LYS A 162 1.09 7.20 -7.10
C LYS A 162 0.15 7.83 -6.09
N VAL A 163 -0.46 6.99 -5.27
CA VAL A 163 -1.37 7.40 -4.19
C VAL A 163 -0.82 6.89 -2.87
N VAL A 164 -0.74 7.77 -1.87
CA VAL A 164 -0.34 7.42 -0.51
C VAL A 164 -1.38 7.95 0.47
N ARG A 165 -2.13 7.06 1.12
CA ARG A 165 -2.93 7.46 2.28
C ARG A 165 -2.02 7.60 3.50
N ILE A 166 -2.16 8.70 4.25
CA ILE A 166 -1.36 9.03 5.44
C ILE A 166 -2.27 9.46 6.60
N ILE A 167 -1.73 9.45 7.82
CA ILE A 167 -2.39 10.01 9.00
C ILE A 167 -2.63 11.51 8.79
N THR A 168 -3.73 12.00 9.37
CA THR A 168 -4.11 13.41 9.27
C THR A 168 -2.99 14.35 9.74
N ALA A 169 -2.45 15.14 8.82
CA ALA A 169 -1.53 16.23 9.15
C ALA A 169 -2.31 17.53 9.49
N PRO A 170 -1.86 18.30 10.49
CA PRO A 170 -2.32 19.67 10.68
C PRO A 170 -1.96 20.53 9.45
N PRO A 171 -2.84 21.45 9.00
CA PRO A 171 -2.57 22.34 7.85
C PRO A 171 -1.26 23.10 7.96
N ASN A 172 -0.95 23.62 9.16
CA ASN A 172 0.26 24.42 9.39
C ASN A 172 1.54 23.61 9.15
N THR A 173 1.52 22.30 9.43
CA THR A 173 2.67 21.43 9.15
C THR A 173 2.94 21.31 7.65
N LEU A 174 1.89 21.25 6.83
CA LEU A 174 2.02 21.21 5.37
C LEU A 174 2.54 22.53 4.80
N VAL A 175 2.02 23.66 5.30
CA VAL A 175 2.50 25.00 4.91
C VAL A 175 3.97 25.19 5.29
N ASN A 176 4.36 24.77 6.49
CA ASN A 176 5.76 24.82 6.94
C ASN A 176 6.69 23.94 6.10
N ALA A 177 6.16 22.88 5.47
CA ALA A 177 6.89 22.05 4.51
C ALA A 177 7.02 22.68 3.10
N GLY A 178 6.50 23.89 2.92
CA GLY A 178 6.49 24.62 1.66
C GLY A 178 5.36 24.22 0.72
N MET A 179 4.29 23.60 1.22
CA MET A 179 3.10 23.32 0.41
C MET A 179 2.16 24.53 0.37
N THR A 180 1.58 24.77 -0.80
CA THR A 180 0.66 25.89 -1.02
C THR A 180 -0.79 25.40 -0.96
N PRO A 181 -1.68 26.03 -0.18
CA PRO A 181 -3.11 25.71 -0.22
C PRO A 181 -3.69 26.08 -1.59
N VAL A 182 -4.51 25.20 -2.15
CA VAL A 182 -5.13 25.37 -3.47
C VAL A 182 -6.64 25.49 -3.30
N PRO A 183 -7.27 26.59 -3.74
CA PRO A 183 -8.72 26.68 -3.85
C PRO A 183 -9.27 25.56 -4.73
N MET A 184 -10.34 24.89 -4.31
CA MET A 184 -10.89 23.76 -5.08
C MET A 184 -11.35 24.18 -6.47
N GLU A 185 -11.78 25.43 -6.62
CA GLU A 185 -12.26 26.03 -7.86
C GLU A 185 -11.13 26.29 -8.87
N SER A 186 -9.87 26.38 -8.41
CA SER A 186 -8.72 26.58 -9.29
C SER A 186 -8.06 25.28 -9.78
N VAL A 187 -8.51 24.12 -9.27
CA VAL A 187 -7.94 22.81 -9.63
C VAL A 187 -8.45 22.41 -11.01
N GLU A 188 -7.54 21.97 -11.88
CA GLU A 188 -7.93 21.42 -13.17
C GLU A 188 -8.92 20.25 -13.00
N THR A 189 -10.00 20.26 -13.78
CA THR A 189 -11.06 19.23 -13.70
C THR A 189 -10.52 17.81 -13.89
N LYS A 190 -9.46 17.64 -14.69
CA LYS A 190 -8.82 16.33 -14.90
C LYS A 190 -8.12 15.82 -13.63
N VAL A 191 -7.39 16.70 -12.94
CA VAL A 191 -6.71 16.39 -11.67
C VAL A 191 -7.75 16.08 -10.60
N LEU A 192 -8.80 16.89 -10.50
CA LEU A 192 -9.87 16.69 -9.53
C LEU A 192 -10.56 15.33 -9.71
N LYS A 193 -10.93 14.96 -10.95
CA LYS A 193 -11.51 13.64 -11.25
C LYS A 193 -10.58 12.49 -10.90
N LYS A 194 -9.27 12.65 -11.09
CA LYS A 194 -8.26 11.66 -10.72
C LYS A 194 -8.20 11.50 -9.21
N ILE A 195 -8.21 12.59 -8.45
CA ILE A 195 -8.27 12.58 -6.98
C ILE A 195 -9.55 11.88 -6.50
N GLU A 196 -10.71 12.32 -7.00
CA GLU A 196 -12.02 11.77 -6.61
C GLU A 196 -12.12 10.26 -6.84
N ARG A 197 -11.61 9.76 -7.97
CA ARG A 197 -11.58 8.33 -8.28
C ARG A 197 -10.78 7.50 -7.27
N ASN A 198 -9.77 8.08 -6.63
CA ASN A 198 -8.87 7.38 -5.72
C ASN A 198 -9.27 7.51 -4.24
N ILE A 199 -9.97 8.58 -3.85
CA ILE A 199 -10.41 8.79 -2.45
C ILE A 199 -11.77 8.12 -2.13
N GLY A 200 -12.43 7.55 -3.14
CA GLY A 200 -13.71 6.85 -3.00
C GLY A 200 -14.84 7.76 -2.50
N CYS A 201 -15.58 7.32 -1.50
CA CYS A 201 -16.74 8.03 -0.95
C CYS A 201 -16.38 9.16 0.05
N SER A 202 -15.13 9.63 0.05
CA SER A 202 -14.66 10.65 1.00
C SER A 202 -14.92 12.06 0.47
N ARG A 203 -15.33 12.99 1.35
CA ARG A 203 -15.49 14.40 0.98
C ARG A 203 -14.15 15.14 1.12
N ILE A 204 -13.70 15.82 0.07
CA ILE A 204 -12.52 16.69 0.12
C ILE A 204 -12.82 17.91 0.99
N THR A 205 -11.93 18.20 1.94
CA THR A 205 -12.07 19.33 2.88
C THR A 205 -11.04 20.43 2.61
N SER A 206 -9.87 20.06 2.11
CA SER A 206 -8.82 21.01 1.71
C SER A 206 -7.82 20.32 0.79
N LEU A 207 -7.18 21.11 -0.05
CA LEU A 207 -6.18 20.67 -1.01
C LEU A 207 -4.92 21.54 -0.86
N PHE A 208 -3.77 20.89 -0.91
CA PHE A 208 -2.46 21.53 -0.93
C PHE A 208 -1.67 20.98 -2.12
N CYS A 209 -0.76 21.77 -2.67
CA CYS A 209 0.15 21.29 -3.70
C CYS A 209 1.59 21.72 -3.42
N ILE A 210 2.52 21.03 -4.07
CA ILE A 210 3.92 21.44 -4.15
C ILE A 210 4.51 21.00 -5.49
N ASP A 211 5.08 21.95 -6.20
CA ASP A 211 5.67 21.70 -7.51
C ASP A 211 7.10 21.19 -7.39
N HIS A 212 7.53 20.38 -8.35
CA HIS A 212 8.89 19.88 -8.40
C HIS A 212 9.83 21.03 -8.77
N PRO A 213 10.95 21.24 -8.05
CA PRO A 213 11.83 22.40 -8.29
C PRO A 213 12.47 22.39 -9.69
N ALA A 214 12.67 21.21 -10.28
CA ALA A 214 13.23 21.08 -11.62
C ALA A 214 12.18 21.04 -12.75
N ASP A 215 10.92 20.72 -12.44
CA ASP A 215 9.85 20.60 -13.44
C ASP A 215 8.49 20.94 -12.81
N PRO A 216 8.03 22.20 -12.92
CA PRO A 216 6.75 22.61 -12.34
C PRO A 216 5.52 21.90 -12.90
N SER A 217 5.64 21.14 -13.99
CA SER A 217 4.54 20.29 -14.49
C SER A 217 4.34 19.03 -13.65
N ARG A 218 5.27 18.74 -12.73
CA ARG A 218 5.25 17.61 -11.81
C ARG A 218 4.91 18.11 -10.42
N THR A 219 3.71 17.80 -9.98
CA THR A 219 3.15 18.36 -8.76
C THR A 219 2.72 17.24 -7.84
N ILE A 220 3.02 17.39 -6.56
CA ILE A 220 2.43 16.57 -5.51
C ILE A 220 1.22 17.31 -4.95
N TYR A 221 0.08 16.62 -4.88
CA TYR A 221 -1.10 17.11 -4.19
C TYR A 221 -1.29 16.39 -2.85
N ILE A 222 -1.59 17.14 -1.78
CA ILE A 222 -2.13 16.59 -0.54
C ILE A 222 -3.61 16.93 -0.42
N VAL A 223 -4.43 15.89 -0.43
CA VAL A 223 -5.88 15.96 -0.33
C VAL A 223 -6.29 15.55 1.07
N ARG A 224 -6.90 16.47 1.83
CA ARG A 224 -7.46 16.16 3.14
C ARG A 224 -8.92 15.83 2.98
N THR A 225 -9.35 14.68 3.46
CA THR A 225 -10.73 14.23 3.34
C THR A 225 -11.35 13.91 4.70
N VAL A 226 -12.68 13.86 4.70
CA VAL A 226 -13.46 13.29 5.80
C VAL A 226 -14.31 12.16 5.23
N HIS A 227 -14.22 10.98 5.84
CA HIS A 227 -15.07 9.85 5.47
C HIS A 227 -16.50 10.17 5.92
N VAL A 228 -17.46 10.14 5.00
CA VAL A 228 -18.83 10.60 5.26
C VAL A 228 -19.53 9.76 6.34
N VAL A 229 -19.23 8.47 6.41
CA VAL A 229 -19.91 7.53 7.32
C VAL A 229 -19.28 7.50 8.72
N PHE A 230 -17.96 7.63 8.81
CA PHE A 230 -17.22 7.39 10.07
C PHE A 230 -16.62 8.66 10.66
N GLU A 231 -16.77 9.79 9.98
CA GLU A 231 -16.09 11.06 10.27
C GLU A 231 -14.56 10.97 10.42
N LYS A 232 -13.97 9.82 10.02
CA LYS A 232 -12.53 9.60 10.04
C LYS A 232 -11.87 10.53 9.02
N ARG A 233 -10.94 11.35 9.50
CA ARG A 233 -10.15 12.23 8.64
C ARG A 233 -8.98 11.45 8.05
N SER A 234 -8.70 11.69 6.79
CA SER A 234 -7.56 11.07 6.09
C SER A 234 -6.87 12.11 5.24
N CYS A 235 -5.60 11.86 4.94
CA CYS A 235 -4.84 12.65 4.00
C CYS A 235 -4.33 11.72 2.90
N PHE A 236 -4.31 12.18 1.66
CA PHE A 236 -3.84 11.43 0.52
C PHE A 236 -2.79 12.26 -0.21
N LEU A 237 -1.61 11.69 -0.45
CA LEU A 237 -0.56 12.23 -1.29
C LEU A 237 -0.75 11.68 -2.71
N PHE A 238 -0.79 12.56 -3.70
CA PHE A 238 -0.92 12.22 -5.11
C PHE A 238 0.26 12.78 -5.89
N PHE A 239 0.93 11.94 -6.66
CA PHE A 239 2.00 12.35 -7.57
C PHE A 239 1.41 12.46 -8.99
N ASP A 240 1.44 13.65 -9.58
CA ASP A 240 1.02 13.91 -10.96
C ASP A 240 2.23 14.09 -11.91
#